data_AF-A0A1R0KL12-F1
#
_entry.id   AF-A0A1R0KL12-F1
#
_cell.length_a   1.000
_cell.length_b   1.000
_cell.length_c   1.000
_cell.angle_alpha   90.00
_cell.angle_beta   90.00
_cell.angle_gamma   90.00
#
_symmetry.space_group_name_H-M   'P 1'
#
loop_
_entity.id
_entity.type
_entity.pdbx_description
1 polymer ?
#
loop_
_entity_poly.entity_id
_entity_poly.type
_entity_poly.pdbx_seq_one_letter_code
_entity_poly.pdbx_strand_id
1 'polypeptide(L)' 'MGHHWIDLARGFQLHGDRARSLQALQLARQVSPQQTRYHPHIRETVITLAEQDRRRSETLAGFARWANIKI' A
#
# COMPACT_ATOMS: atom_id res chain seq x y z
N MET A 1 11.00 11.55 0.42
CA MET A 1 9.71 11.99 -0.17
C MET A 1 8.69 10.86 -0.31
N GLY A 2 9.08 9.57 -0.33
CA GLY A 2 8.12 8.46 -0.29
C GLY A 2 7.31 8.34 1.00
N HIS A 3 7.85 8.76 2.15
CA HIS A 3 7.13 8.69 3.44
C HIS A 3 5.75 9.38 3.40
N HIS A 4 5.67 10.57 2.77
CA HIS A 4 4.42 11.33 2.67
C HIS A 4 3.33 10.54 1.94
N TRP A 5 3.69 9.83 0.87
CA TRP A 5 2.75 8.99 0.12
C TRP A 5 2.29 7.77 0.94
N ILE A 6 3.12 7.26 1.86
CA ILE A 6 2.74 6.17 2.76
C ILE A 6 1.73 6.67 3.81
N ASP A 7 1.93 7.87 4.36
CA ASP A 7 0.97 8.46 5.30
C ASP A 7 -0.36 8.80 4.61
N LEU A 8 -0.32 9.31 3.38
CA LEU A 8 -1.52 9.50 2.56
C LEU A 8 -2.25 8.18 2.31
N ALA A 9 -1.51 7.12 1.95
CA ALA A 9 -2.09 5.80 1.75
C ALA A 9 -2.80 5.30 3.01
N ARG A 10 -2.21 5.49 4.19
CA ARG A 10 -2.82 5.15 5.48
C ARG A 10 -4.05 6.01 5.76
N GLY A 11 -4.00 7.32 5.48
CA GLY A 11 -5.17 8.20 5.61
C GLY A 11 -6.35 7.71 4.78
N PHE A 12 -6.13 7.40 3.50
CA PHE A 12 -7.18 6.85 2.63
C PHE A 12 -7.69 5.48 3.11
N GLN A 13 -6.80 4.61 3.60
CA GLN A 13 -7.17 3.31 4.17
C GLN A 13 -8.08 3.47 5.40
N LEU A 14 -7.77 4.41 6.30
CA LEU A 14 -8.61 4.71 7.48
C LEU A 14 -9.97 5.29 7.10
N HIS A 15 -10.05 6.05 6.01
CA HIS A 15 -11.30 6.56 5.45
C HIS A 15 -12.07 5.52 4.62
N GLY A 16 -11.56 4.30 4.47
CA GLY A 16 -12.16 3.25 3.64
C GLY A 16 -12.01 3.47 2.13
N ASP A 17 -11.25 4.48 1.70
CA ASP A 17 -10.95 4.73 0.30
C ASP A 17 -9.77 3.89 -0.18
N ARG A 18 -10.10 2.63 -0.44
CA ARG A 18 -9.15 1.62 -0.90
C ARG A 18 -8.40 2.03 -2.17
N ALA A 19 -9.11 2.59 -3.14
CA ALA A 19 -8.56 2.90 -4.45
C ALA A 19 -7.47 3.97 -4.35
N ARG A 20 -7.77 5.07 -3.63
CA ARG A 20 -6.79 6.13 -3.38
C ARG A 20 -5.64 5.65 -2.49
N SER A 21 -5.91 4.75 -1.54
CA SER A 21 -4.86 4.14 -0.73
C SER A 21 -3.87 3.36 -1.60
N LEU A 22 -4.35 2.47 -2.47
CA LEU A 22 -3.50 1.70 -3.38
C LEU A 22 -2.74 2.59 -4.37
N GLN A 23 -3.37 3.64 -4.89
CA GLN A 23 -2.70 4.60 -5.77
C GLN A 23 -1.57 5.35 -5.05
N ALA A 24 -1.79 5.78 -3.80
CA ALA A 24 -0.76 6.42 -2.99
C ALA A 24 0.42 5.45 -2.70
N LEU A 25 0.15 4.17 -2.46
CA LEU A 25 1.20 3.14 -2.33
C LEU A 25 2.02 2.97 -3.61
N GLN A 26 1.37 3.01 -4.78
CA GLN A 26 2.07 2.96 -6.07
C GLN A 26 2.95 4.19 -6.29
N LEU A 27 2.48 5.39 -5.91
CA LEU A 27 3.28 6.61 -5.97
C LEU A 27 4.46 6.56 -5.00
N ALA A 28 4.27 6.03 -3.78
CA ALA A 28 5.36 5.80 -2.83
C ALA A 28 6.44 4.89 -3.43
N ARG A 29 6.03 3.80 -4.09
CA ARG A 29 6.94 2.90 -4.82
C ARG A 29 7.69 3.61 -5.95
N GLN A 30 7.04 4.49 -6.70
CA GLN A 30 7.69 5.24 -7.79
C GLN A 30 8.71 6.26 -7.28
N VAL A 31 8.34 7.00 -6.23
CA VAL A 31 9.16 8.10 -5.69
C VAL A 31 10.31 7.59 -4.82
N SER A 32 10.10 6.52 -4.05
CA SER A 32 11.13 5.98 -3.15
C SER A 32 10.92 4.48 -2.96
N PRO A 33 11.29 3.64 -3.94
CA PRO A 33 11.03 2.20 -3.92
C PRO A 33 11.72 1.50 -2.75
N GLN A 34 12.98 1.82 -2.48
CA GLN A 34 13.73 1.24 -1.36
C GLN A 34 13.11 1.63 -0.01
N GLN A 35 12.85 2.92 0.21
CA GLN A 35 12.21 3.40 1.44
C GLN A 35 10.85 2.73 1.65
N THR A 36 10.02 2.67 0.61
CA THR A 36 8.67 2.09 0.67
C THR A 36 8.72 0.60 1.01
N ARG A 37 9.66 -0.16 0.44
CA ARG A 37 9.81 -1.59 0.71
C ARG A 37 10.26 -1.89 2.14
N TYR A 38 11.08 -1.03 2.74
CA TYR A 38 11.59 -1.21 4.10
C TYR A 38 10.80 -0.42 5.17
N HIS A 39 9.75 0.32 4.78
CA HIS A 39 8.98 1.11 5.72
C HIS A 39 8.11 0.21 6.62
N PRO A 40 8.16 0.33 7.95
CA PRO A 40 7.45 -0.59 8.85
C PRO A 40 5.93 -0.58 8.64
N HIS A 41 5.36 0.58 8.31
CA HIS A 41 3.91 0.73 8.16
C HIS A 41 3.36 0.18 6.84
N ILE A 42 4.22 -0.11 5.85
CA ILE A 42 3.77 -0.58 4.53
C ILE A 42 3.06 -1.92 4.65
N ARG A 43 3.58 -2.81 5.50
CA ARG A 43 3.08 -4.16 5.69
C ARG A 43 1.67 -4.15 6.26
N GLU A 44 1.47 -3.36 7.30
CA GLU A 44 0.18 -3.20 7.95
C GLU A 44 -0.87 -2.67 6.96
N THR A 45 -0.57 -1.55 6.28
CA THR A 45 -1.51 -0.96 5.31
C THR A 45 -1.86 -1.92 4.17
N VAL A 46 -0.88 -2.66 3.64
CA VAL A 46 -1.13 -3.66 2.58
C VAL A 46 -1.99 -4.83 3.08
N ILE A 47 -1.76 -5.32 4.30
CA ILE A 47 -2.57 -6.39 4.90
C ILE A 47 -4.00 -5.91 5.15
N THR A 48 -4.17 -4.73 5.76
CA THR A 48 -5.51 -4.18 6.02
C THR A 48 -6.26 -3.93 4.72
N LEU A 49 -5.59 -3.43 3.68
CA LEU A 49 -6.18 -3.37 2.34
C LEU A 49 -6.53 -4.77 1.84
N ALA A 50 -5.70 -5.79 2.00
CA ALA A 50 -6.07 -7.15 1.55
C ALA A 50 -7.31 -7.69 2.26
N GLU A 51 -7.43 -7.49 3.57
CA GLU A 51 -8.58 -7.90 4.37
C GLU A 51 -9.87 -7.16 3.98
N GLN A 52 -9.75 -5.88 3.65
CA GLN A 52 -10.86 -5.06 3.14
C GLN A 52 -11.22 -5.40 1.68
N ASP A 53 -10.44 -6.23 0.98
CA ASP A 53 -10.67 -6.57 -0.44
C ASP A 53 -11.63 -7.74 -0.59
N ARG A 54 -12.90 -7.46 -0.81
CA ARG A 54 -13.86 -8.52 -1.17
C ARG A 54 -13.60 -9.11 -2.56
N ARG A 55 -12.95 -8.35 -3.45
CA ARG A 55 -12.55 -8.78 -4.80
C ARG A 55 -11.05 -8.60 -4.93
N ARG A 56 -10.27 -9.62 -4.53
CA ARG A 56 -8.80 -9.63 -4.58
C ARG A 56 -8.29 -9.05 -5.89
N SER A 57 -7.93 -7.77 -5.85
CA SER A 57 -7.52 -7.02 -7.02
C SER A 57 -6.09 -7.44 -7.39
N GLU A 58 -5.87 -7.82 -8.64
CA GLU A 58 -4.54 -8.23 -9.13
C GLU A 58 -3.47 -7.15 -8.88
N THR A 59 -3.86 -5.88 -8.91
CA THR A 59 -2.99 -4.75 -8.61
C THR A 59 -2.45 -4.77 -7.17
N LEU A 60 -3.31 -5.07 -6.18
CA LEU A 60 -2.85 -5.18 -4.79
C LEU A 60 -1.97 -6.41 -4.61
N ALA A 61 -2.35 -7.56 -5.20
CA ALA A 61 -1.54 -8.77 -5.14
C ALA A 61 -0.16 -8.57 -5.78
N GLY A 62 -0.08 -7.86 -6.89
CA GLY A 62 1.17 -7.47 -7.54
C GLY A 62 2.03 -6.56 -6.66
N PHE A 63 1.41 -5.59 -5.98
CA PHE A 63 2.11 -4.73 -5.03
C PHE A 63 2.67 -5.52 -3.83
N ALA A 64 1.86 -6.38 -3.22
CA ALA A 64 2.26 -7.21 -2.09
C ALA A 64 3.44 -8.14 -2.44
N ARG A 65 3.39 -8.78 -3.62
CA ARG A 65 4.50 -9.61 -4.14
C ARG A 65 5.79 -8.80 -4.30
N TRP A 66 5.72 -7.60 -4.89
CA TRP A 66 6.88 -6.72 -5.03
C TRP A 66 7.47 -6.30 -3.66
N ALA A 67 6.60 -6.01 -2.69
CA ALA A 67 6.99 -5.64 -1.33
C ALA A 67 7.38 -6.84 -0.44
N ASN A 68 7.31 -8.07 -0.97
CA ASN A 68 7.54 -9.32 -0.24
C ASN A 68 6.59 -9.53 0.96
N ILE A 69 5.34 -9.09 0.82
CA ILE A 69 4.26 -9.22 1.81
C ILE A 69 3.33 -10.35 1.38
N LYS A 70 2.97 -11.22 2.33
CA LYS A 70 1.99 -12.29 2.12
C LYS A 70 0.60 -11.78 2.51
N ILE A 71 -0.36 -11.88 1.58
CA ILE A 71 -1.77 -11.49 1.73
C ILE A 71 -2.70 -12.55 1.15
#